data_AF-A0A7L0UPT2-F1
#
_entry.id   AF-A0A7L0UPT2-F1
#
_cell.length_a   1.000
_cell.length_b   1.000
_cell.length_c   1.000
_cell.angle_alpha   90.00
_cell.angle_beta   90.00
_cell.angle_gamma   90.00
#
_symmetry.space_group_name_H-M   'P 1'
#
loop_
_entity.id
_entity.type
_entity.pdbx_description
1 polymer ?
#
loop_
_entity_poly.entity_id
_entity_poly.type
_entity_poly.pdbx_seq_one_letter_code
_entity_poly.pdbx_strand_id
1 'polypeptide(L)'
;QEYLEFREERSRMLLSRRNQLLLEFSFWNEPLPRRGPNIYELRTYKLKPGTMIEWGNNWARAIKYRQENQEAVGGFFSQIGELYVVHHLW
;
A
#
# COMPACT_ATOMS: atom_id res chain seq x y z
N GLN A 1 -7.54 15.83 24.73
CA GLN A 1 -7.41 14.87 25.84
C GLN A 1 -7.42 13.43 25.33
N GLU A 2 -8.49 12.99 24.67
CA GLU A 2 -8.66 11.62 24.13
C GLU A 2 -7.50 11.11 23.25
N TYR A 3 -7.01 11.91 22.29
CA TYR A 3 -5.86 11.51 21.47
C TYR A 3 -4.59 11.25 22.28
N LEU A 4 -4.35 12.02 23.35
CA LEU A 4 -3.15 11.87 24.18
C LEU A 4 -3.24 10.61 25.04
N GLU A 5 -4.42 10.33 25.61
CA GLU A 5 -4.70 9.09 26.37
C GLU A 5 -4.56 7.86 25.47
N PHE A 6 -5.17 7.87 24.28
CA PHE A 6 -5.01 6.81 23.29
C PHE A 6 -3.54 6.60 22.90
N ARG A 7 -2.80 7.70 22.70
CA ARG A 7 -1.38 7.63 22.37
C ARG A 7 -0.56 6.97 23.48
N GLU A 8 -0.86 7.25 24.75
CA GLU A 8 -0.21 6.60 25.89
C GLU A 8 -0.51 5.10 25.94
N GLU A 9 -1.79 4.71 25.88
CA GLU A 9 -2.20 3.29 25.94
C GLU A 9 -1.59 2.49 24.79
N ARG A 10 -1.70 3.00 23.56
CA ARG A 10 -1.11 2.38 22.37
C ARG A 10 0.40 2.21 22.52
N SER A 11 1.09 3.17 23.14
CA SER A 11 2.54 3.10 23.31
C SER A 11 2.97 1.96 24.22
N ARG A 12 2.12 1.51 25.15
CA ARG A 12 2.38 0.33 26.00
C ARG A 12 2.28 -0.99 25.23
N MET A 13 1.53 -1.01 24.12
CA MET A 13 1.34 -2.21 23.28
C MET A 13 2.31 -2.27 22.09
N LEU A 14 3.02 -1.18 21.80
CA LEU A 14 3.91 -1.07 20.66
C LEU A 14 5.27 -1.71 20.97
N LEU A 15 5.45 -2.96 20.57
CA LEU A 15 6.73 -3.67 20.74
C LEU A 15 7.82 -3.19 19.78
N SER A 16 7.45 -2.90 18.53
CA SER A 16 8.38 -2.35 17.53
C SER A 16 7.64 -1.53 16.49
N ARG A 17 8.37 -0.64 15.81
CA ARG A 17 7.86 0.16 14.69
C ARG A 17 8.85 0.12 13.55
N ARG A 18 8.36 -0.16 12.35
CA ARG A 18 9.10 0.00 11.10
C ARG A 18 8.45 1.11 10.28
N ASN A 19 9.25 2.00 9.74
CA ASN A 19 8.79 3.02 8.80
C ASN A 19 9.42 2.74 7.44
N GLN A 20 8.63 2.92 6.39
CA GLN A 20 9.08 2.90 5.00
C GLN A 20 8.54 4.17 4.33
N LEU A 21 9.32 4.75 3.43
CA LEU A 21 8.84 5.79 2.52
C LEU A 21 8.54 5.13 1.19
N LEU A 22 7.34 5.35 0.71
CA LEU A 22 6.80 4.71 -0.49
C LEU A 22 6.59 5.75 -1.57
N LEU A 23 6.75 5.32 -2.81
CA LEU A 23 6.32 6.06 -4.00
C LEU A 23 5.16 5.33 -4.65
N GLU A 24 4.23 6.11 -5.21
CA GLU A 24 3.10 5.57 -5.95
C GLU A 24 3.52 5.07 -7.34
N PHE A 25 2.85 4.03 -7.81
CA PHE A 25 2.91 3.66 -9.22
C PHE A 25 2.04 4.61 -10.04
N SER A 26 2.61 5.20 -11.08
CA SER A 26 1.89 6.14 -11.98
C SER A 26 0.69 5.54 -12.73
N PHE A 27 0.63 4.20 -12.80
CA PHE A 27 -0.45 3.47 -13.45
C PHE A 27 -1.53 2.99 -12.47
N TRP A 28 -1.37 3.23 -11.17
CA TRP A 28 -2.44 3.11 -10.20
C TRP A 28 -3.25 4.41 -10.17
N ASN A 29 -4.56 4.32 -9.97
CA ASN A 29 -5.39 5.51 -9.83
C ASN A 29 -5.08 6.21 -8.50
N GLU A 30 -5.29 7.53 -8.46
CA GLU A 30 -5.31 8.25 -7.18
C GLU A 30 -6.38 7.65 -6.26
N PRO A 31 -6.09 7.44 -4.96
CA PRO A 31 -7.05 6.91 -4.03
C PRO A 31 -8.17 7.93 -3.79
N LEU A 32 -9.37 7.62 -4.25
CA LEU A 32 -10.56 8.43 -4.02
C LEU A 32 -11.38 7.89 -2.83
N PRO A 33 -12.05 8.77 -2.06
CA PRO A 33 -12.98 8.33 -1.02
C PRO A 33 -14.09 7.43 -1.60
N ARG A 34 -14.23 6.23 -1.05
CA ARG A 34 -15.32 5.31 -1.39
C ARG A 34 -16.50 5.52 -0.44
N ARG A 35 -17.72 5.46 -0.97
CA ARG A 35 -18.96 5.58 -0.17
C ARG A 35 -19.28 4.25 0.52
N GLY A 36 -19.97 4.31 1.66
CA GLY A 36 -20.48 3.13 2.37
C GLY A 36 -19.42 2.38 3.19
N PRO A 37 -19.81 1.26 3.83
CA PRO A 37 -18.86 0.38 4.50
C PRO A 37 -18.00 -0.33 3.45
N ASN A 38 -16.69 -0.20 3.54
CA ASN A 38 -15.73 -0.82 2.63
C ASN A 38 -14.83 -1.80 3.40
N ILE A 39 -14.50 -2.92 2.76
CA ILE A 39 -13.47 -3.84 3.23
C ILE A 39 -12.23 -3.60 2.38
N TYR A 40 -11.10 -3.37 3.02
CA TYR A 40 -9.84 -3.09 2.35
C TYR A 40 -8.86 -4.23 2.57
N GLU A 41 -8.15 -4.63 1.51
CA GLU A 41 -7.08 -5.64 1.58
C GLU A 41 -5.74 -4.99 1.24
N LEU A 42 -4.84 -4.90 2.23
CA LEU A 42 -3.45 -4.48 2.00
C LEU A 42 -2.59 -5.72 1.73
N ARG A 43 -2.05 -5.82 0.52
CA ARG A 43 -1.14 -6.91 0.14
C ARG A 43 0.27 -6.38 -0.02
N THR A 44 1.22 -7.15 0.49
CA THR A 44 2.65 -6.80 0.46
C THR A 44 3.43 -7.93 -0.17
N TYR A 45 4.19 -7.62 -1.23
CA TYR A 45 5.06 -8.59 -1.89
C TYR A 45 6.51 -8.18 -1.77
N LYS A 46 7.36 -9.13 -1.34
CA LYS A 46 8.81 -9.02 -1.46
C LYS A 46 9.21 -9.61 -2.81
N LEU A 47 9.64 -8.75 -3.71
CA LEU A 47 10.05 -9.14 -5.06
C LEU A 47 11.50 -9.62 -5.05
N LYS A 48 11.84 -10.43 -6.05
CA LYS A 48 13.23 -10.78 -6.31
C LYS A 48 13.99 -9.49 -6.72
N PRO A 49 15.21 -9.26 -6.21
CA PRO A 49 16.01 -8.12 -6.64
C PRO A 49 16.15 -8.08 -8.17
N GLY A 50 15.95 -6.89 -8.74
CA GLY A 50 15.99 -6.67 -10.19
C GLY A 50 14.67 -6.87 -10.94
N THR A 51 13.62 -7.44 -10.32
CA THR A 51 12.36 -7.75 -11.04
C THR A 51 11.26 -6.69 -10.85
N MET A 52 11.53 -5.57 -10.19
CA MET A 52 10.52 -4.54 -9.90
C MET A 52 9.96 -3.89 -11.16
N ILE A 53 10.82 -3.59 -12.14
CA ILE A 53 10.41 -2.98 -13.41
C ILE A 53 9.52 -3.95 -14.21
N GLU A 54 9.94 -5.22 -14.29
CA GLU A 54 9.17 -6.27 -14.95
C GLU A 54 7.79 -6.45 -14.29
N TRP A 55 7.76 -6.54 -12.96
CA TRP A 55 6.52 -6.63 -12.18
C TRP A 55 5.60 -5.45 -12.46
N GLY A 56 6.14 -4.22 -12.45
CA GLY A 56 5.41 -3.00 -12.73
C GLY A 56 4.82 -2.98 -14.14
N ASN A 57 5.61 -3.36 -15.15
CA ASN A 57 5.15 -3.44 -16.54
C ASN A 57 4.01 -4.45 -16.74
N ASN A 58 4.08 -5.60 -16.04
CA ASN A 58 3.02 -6.61 -16.09
C ASN A 58 1.73 -6.10 -15.42
N TRP A 59 1.86 -5.45 -14.24
CA TRP A 59 0.71 -4.90 -13.53
C TRP A 59 0.08 -3.69 -14.21
N ALA A 60 0.85 -2.84 -14.89
CA ALA A 60 0.31 -1.71 -15.66
C ALA A 60 -0.72 -2.15 -16.73
N ARG A 61 -0.63 -3.40 -17.20
CA ARG A 61 -1.65 -3.99 -18.10
C ARG A 61 -2.80 -4.61 -17.32
N ALA A 62 -2.51 -5.41 -16.29
CA ALA A 62 -3.51 -6.16 -15.54
C ALA A 62 -4.41 -5.29 -14.65
N ILE A 63 -3.90 -4.15 -14.16
CA ILE A 63 -4.62 -3.29 -13.21
C ILE A 63 -5.92 -2.72 -13.79
N LYS A 64 -5.98 -2.54 -15.12
CA LYS A 64 -7.16 -2.01 -15.82
C LYS A 64 -8.42 -2.82 -15.52
N TYR A 65 -8.32 -4.15 -15.54
CA TYR A 65 -9.44 -5.04 -15.24
C TYR A 65 -9.94 -4.89 -13.80
N ARG A 66 -9.04 -4.62 -12.85
CA ARG A 66 -9.41 -4.39 -11.44
C ARG A 66 -9.95 -2.99 -11.19
N GLN A 67 -9.53 -2.01 -11.98
CA GLN A 67 -10.09 -0.66 -11.95
C GLN A 67 -11.53 -0.65 -12.45
N GLU A 68 -11.84 -1.43 -13.51
CA GLU A 68 -13.20 -1.61 -14.02
C GLU A 68 -14.15 -2.17 -12.95
N ASN A 69 -13.67 -3.09 -12.11
CA ASN A 69 -14.42 -3.64 -10.97
C ASN A 69 -14.43 -2.74 -9.72
N GLN A 70 -13.84 -1.54 -9.77
CA GLN A 70 -13.65 -0.64 -8.62
C GLN A 70 -12.86 -1.29 -7.45
N GLU A 71 -12.01 -2.27 -7.74
CA GLU A 71 -11.19 -2.95 -6.73
C GLU A 71 -9.92 -2.14 -6.43
N ALA A 72 -9.28 -1.50 -7.41
CA ALA A 72 -8.02 -0.79 -7.19
C ALA A 72 -8.17 0.48 -6.32
N VAL A 73 -7.47 0.57 -5.17
CA VAL A 73 -7.37 1.80 -4.35
C VAL A 73 -6.04 2.52 -4.57
N GLY A 74 -4.93 1.80 -4.44
CA GLY A 74 -3.59 2.40 -4.51
C GLY A 74 -2.50 1.35 -4.61
N GLY A 75 -1.38 1.71 -5.23
CA GLY A 75 -0.24 0.84 -5.42
C GLY A 75 1.06 1.60 -5.24
N PHE A 76 1.99 1.00 -4.52
CA PHE A 76 3.20 1.66 -4.05
C PHE A 76 4.41 0.74 -4.08
N PHE A 77 5.60 1.33 -4.21
CA PHE A 77 6.87 0.63 -4.05
C PHE A 77 7.77 1.38 -3.06
N SER A 78 8.66 0.63 -2.40
CA SER A 78 9.56 1.20 -1.41
C SER A 78 10.65 2.07 -2.04
N GLN A 79 10.71 3.32 -1.61
CA GLN A 79 11.80 4.25 -1.93
C GLN A 79 12.90 4.22 -0.86
N ILE A 80 12.49 4.24 0.42
CA ILE A 80 13.42 4.18 1.57
C ILE A 80 12.90 3.15 2.58
N GLY A 81 13.81 2.32 3.09
CA GLY A 81 13.51 1.23 4.03
C GLY A 81 13.84 -0.13 3.42
N GLU A 82 12.97 -1.13 3.62
CA GLU A 82 13.14 -2.44 2.98
C GLU A 82 12.86 -2.31 1.47
N LEU A 83 13.88 -2.59 0.64
CA LEU A 83 13.81 -2.47 -0.81
C LEU A 83 13.17 -3.69 -1.46
N TYR A 84 12.80 -3.54 -2.74
CA TYR A 84 12.14 -4.56 -3.54
C TYR A 84 10.78 -5.00 -2.99
N VAL A 85 10.15 -4.16 -2.16
CA VAL A 85 8.80 -4.41 -1.65
C VAL A 85 7.82 -3.55 -2.42
N VAL A 86 6.69 -4.17 -2.76
CA VAL A 86 5.52 -3.48 -3.32
C VAL A 86 4.32 -3.71 -2.42
N HIS A 87 3.51 -2.67 -2.30
CA HIS A 87 2.27 -2.69 -1.54
C HIS A 87 1.13 -2.29 -2.47
N HIS A 88 0.01 -2.99 -2.40
CA HIS A 88 -1.21 -2.55 -3.07
C HIS A 88 -2.40 -2.75 -2.16
N LEU A 89 -3.34 -1.81 -2.30
CA LEU A 89 -4.56 -1.72 -1.54
C LEU A 89 -5.72 -1.93 -2.51
N TRP A 90 -6.55 -2.93 -2.20
CA TRP A 90 -7.84 -3.17 -2.81
C TRP A 90 -8.97 -2.61 -1.95
#